data_AF-A0A933WH42-F1
#
_entry.id   AF-A0A933WH42-F1
#
_cell.length_a   1.000
_cell.length_b   1.000
_cell.length_c   1.000
_cell.angle_alpha   90.00
_cell.angle_beta   90.00
_cell.angle_gamma   90.00
#
_symmetry.space_group_name_H-M   'P 1'
#
loop_
_entity.id
_entity.type
_entity.pdbx_description
1 polymer ?
#
loop_
_entity_poly.entity_id
_entity_poly.type
_entity_poly.pdbx_seq_one_letter_code
_entity_poly.pdbx_strand_id
1 'polypeptide(L)'
;MANSKFKIQNLKFRKLWMGIAILIILSPIGLILPELLKAGGAWGEWGADEIEKIAGYVPHGLKKLSELWKAPIPDYAFSGWDKGVKSYIGYIFSGIIGAALVIGVSMLIGKIFAGKNGNS
;
A
#
# COMPACT_ATOMS: atom_id res chain seq x y z
N MET A 1 -5.66 -16.42 38.15
CA MET A 1 -6.23 -16.73 36.81
C MET A 1 -6.06 -15.62 35.77
N ALA A 2 -5.78 -14.35 36.13
CA ALA A 2 -5.62 -13.24 35.18
C ALA A 2 -4.32 -13.29 34.32
N ASN A 3 -3.28 -13.96 34.83
CA ASN A 3 -1.93 -13.95 34.22
C ASN A 3 -1.84 -14.77 32.91
N SER A 4 -2.63 -15.84 32.76
CA SER A 4 -2.62 -16.66 31.54
C SER A 4 -3.30 -15.96 30.36
N LYS A 5 -4.41 -15.25 30.58
CA LYS A 5 -5.10 -14.49 29.52
C LYS A 5 -4.23 -13.37 28.96
N PHE A 6 -3.55 -12.62 29.83
CA PHE A 6 -2.65 -11.52 29.41
C PHE A 6 -1.44 -12.04 28.61
N LYS A 7 -0.86 -13.18 29.01
CA LYS A 7 0.24 -13.84 28.30
C LYS A 7 -0.18 -14.37 26.92
N ILE A 8 -1.38 -14.94 26.79
CA ILE A 8 -1.91 -15.43 25.50
C ILE A 8 -2.23 -14.28 24.55
N GLN A 9 -2.82 -13.19 25.04
CA GLN A 9 -3.07 -12.00 24.23
C GLN A 9 -1.76 -11.41 23.72
N ASN A 10 -0.76 -11.22 24.58
CA ASN A 10 0.57 -10.75 24.18
C ASN A 10 1.24 -11.66 23.13
N LEU A 11 1.12 -12.99 23.26
CA LEU A 11 1.65 -13.93 22.28
C LEU A 11 0.96 -13.81 20.91
N LYS A 12 -0.37 -13.62 20.88
CA LYS A 12 -1.12 -13.41 19.63
C LYS A 12 -0.73 -12.09 18.96
N PHE A 13 -0.66 -11.00 19.73
CA PHE A 13 -0.21 -9.70 19.21
C PHE A 13 1.23 -9.78 18.71
N ARG A 14 2.13 -10.46 19.42
CA ARG A 14 3.52 -10.63 18.97
C ARG A 14 3.62 -11.41 17.66
N LYS A 15 2.82 -12.45 17.46
CA LYS A 15 2.76 -13.20 16.20
C LYS A 15 2.18 -12.35 15.06
N LEU A 16 1.15 -11.55 15.33
CA LEU A 16 0.58 -10.61 14.37
C LEU A 16 1.64 -9.58 13.93
N TRP A 17 2.31 -8.92 14.87
CA TRP A 17 3.35 -7.94 14.58
C TRP A 17 4.54 -8.54 13.82
N MET A 18 4.91 -9.78 14.13
CA MET A 18 5.92 -10.52 13.39
C MET A 18 5.48 -10.79 11.94
N GLY A 19 4.22 -11.17 11.73
CA GLY A 19 3.65 -11.32 10.40
C GLY A 19 3.65 -10.01 9.61
N ILE A 20 3.23 -8.90 10.24
CA ILE A 20 3.25 -7.56 9.63
C ILE A 20 4.69 -7.16 9.25
N ALA A 21 5.67 -7.38 10.14
CA ALA A 21 7.06 -7.08 9.86
C ALA A 21 7.60 -7.89 8.66
N ILE A 22 7.26 -9.17 8.58
CA ILE A 22 7.61 -10.02 7.42
C ILE A 22 6.99 -9.46 6.14
N LEU A 23 5.71 -9.08 6.16
CA LEU A 23 5.03 -8.51 4.98
C LEU A 23 5.67 -7.19 4.54
N ILE A 24 6.06 -6.32 5.47
CA ILE A 24 6.76 -5.06 5.16
C ILE A 24 8.09 -5.33 4.45
N ILE A 25 8.87 -6.30 4.94
CA ILE A 25 10.16 -6.67 4.34
C ILE A 25 9.97 -7.31 2.95
N LEU A 26 8.88 -8.06 2.75
CA LEU A 26 8.56 -8.68 1.46
C LEU A 26 7.94 -7.70 0.46
N SER A 27 7.33 -6.60 0.90
CA SER A 27 6.72 -5.57 0.05
C SER A 27 7.60 -5.08 -1.12
N PRO A 28 8.90 -4.75 -0.94
CA PRO A 28 9.75 -4.30 -2.05
C PRO A 28 9.96 -5.34 -3.16
N ILE A 29 9.67 -6.63 -2.92
CA ILE A 29 9.75 -7.67 -3.97
C ILE A 29 8.78 -7.36 -5.11
N GLY A 30 7.61 -6.79 -4.82
CA GLY A 30 6.62 -6.41 -5.84
C GLY A 30 7.07 -5.27 -6.77
N LEU A 31 8.12 -4.53 -6.40
CA LEU A 31 8.76 -3.52 -7.26
C LEU A 31 9.96 -4.10 -8.00
N ILE A 32 10.82 -4.83 -7.28
CA ILE A 32 12.10 -5.33 -7.80
C ILE A 32 11.90 -6.47 -8.81
N LEU A 33 10.97 -7.39 -8.54
CA LEU A 33 10.82 -8.61 -9.32
C LEU A 33 10.24 -8.35 -10.73
N PRO A 34 9.20 -7.51 -10.91
CA PRO A 34 8.70 -7.16 -12.24
C PRO A 34 9.74 -6.44 -13.09
N GLU A 35 10.54 -5.54 -12.49
CA GLU A 35 11.61 -4.83 -13.19
C GLU A 35 12.71 -5.79 -13.65
N LEU A 36 13.12 -6.73 -12.77
CA LEU A 36 14.15 -7.73 -13.11
C LEU A 36 13.70 -8.69 -14.21
N LEU A 37 12.44 -9.14 -14.15
CA LEU A 37 11.87 -10.10 -15.10
C LEU A 37 11.32 -9.44 -16.38
N LYS A 38 11.38 -8.10 -16.48
CA LYS A 38 10.74 -7.32 -17.55
C LYS A 38 9.26 -7.69 -17.72
N ALA A 39 8.60 -8.01 -16.60
CA ALA A 39 7.23 -8.54 -16.59
C ALA A 39 6.15 -7.44 -16.65
N GLY A 40 6.54 -6.17 -16.81
CA GLY A 40 5.63 -5.02 -16.84
C GLY A 40 5.73 -4.17 -15.57
N GLY A 41 4.64 -3.49 -15.22
CA GLY A 41 4.56 -2.60 -14.07
C GLY A 41 4.70 -3.29 -12.71
N ALA A 42 4.80 -2.45 -11.66
CA ALA A 42 4.80 -2.89 -10.28
C ALA A 42 3.54 -3.70 -9.95
N TRP A 43 3.68 -4.69 -9.06
CA TRP A 43 2.53 -5.47 -8.62
C TRP A 43 1.48 -4.58 -7.94
N GLY A 44 0.29 -4.53 -8.55
CA GLY A 44 -0.81 -3.67 -8.12
C GLY A 44 -1.01 -2.40 -8.95
N GLU A 45 -0.08 -2.10 -9.87
CA GLU A 45 -0.14 -0.91 -10.74
C GLU A 45 -0.43 -1.25 -12.21
N TRP A 46 -0.88 -2.48 -12.48
CA TRP A 46 -1.23 -2.90 -13.82
C TRP A 46 -2.38 -2.06 -14.39
N GLY A 47 -2.11 -1.42 -15.52
CA GLY A 47 -3.13 -0.76 -16.32
C GLY A 47 -3.97 -1.75 -17.13
N ALA A 48 -5.09 -1.28 -17.68
CA ALA A 48 -5.93 -2.08 -18.58
C ALA A 48 -5.13 -2.67 -19.75
N ASP A 49 -4.23 -1.89 -20.34
CA ASP A 49 -3.37 -2.32 -21.46
C ASP A 49 -2.36 -3.41 -21.04
N GLU A 50 -1.87 -3.38 -19.81
CA GLU A 50 -0.98 -4.42 -19.29
C GLU A 50 -1.75 -5.71 -18.99
N ILE A 51 -2.95 -5.59 -18.42
CA ILE A 51 -3.83 -6.74 -18.20
C ILE A 51 -4.25 -7.36 -19.55
N GLU A 52 -4.48 -6.56 -20.58
CA GLU A 52 -4.74 -7.09 -21.93
C GLU A 52 -3.56 -7.90 -22.46
N LYS A 53 -2.32 -7.43 -22.27
CA LYS A 53 -1.11 -8.15 -22.71
C LYS A 53 -0.89 -9.45 -21.94
N ILE A 54 -1.21 -9.49 -20.65
CA ILE A 54 -0.97 -10.66 -19.78
C ILE A 54 -2.12 -11.67 -19.89
N ALA A 55 -3.37 -11.20 -19.86
CA ALA A 55 -4.57 -12.04 -19.81
C ALA A 55 -5.23 -12.24 -21.19
N GLY A 56 -4.84 -11.47 -22.21
CA GLY A 56 -5.41 -11.53 -23.56
C GLY A 56 -6.75 -10.83 -23.73
N TYR A 57 -7.29 -10.21 -22.68
CA TYR A 57 -8.53 -9.41 -22.72
C TYR A 57 -8.59 -8.45 -21.53
N VAL A 58 -9.39 -7.37 -21.67
CA VAL A 58 -9.66 -6.41 -20.60
C VAL A 58 -11.02 -6.69 -19.97
N PRO A 59 -11.10 -6.99 -18.66
CA PRO A 59 -12.39 -7.13 -17.97
C PRO A 59 -13.21 -5.84 -18.04
N HIS A 60 -14.51 -5.96 -18.36
CA HIS A 60 -15.38 -4.80 -18.61
C HIS A 60 -15.47 -3.82 -17.42
N GLY A 61 -15.44 -4.35 -16.19
CA GLY A 61 -15.41 -3.55 -14.96
C GLY A 61 -14.11 -2.76 -14.79
N LEU A 62 -12.98 -3.34 -15.20
CA LEU A 62 -11.68 -2.67 -15.17
C LEU A 62 -11.67 -1.49 -16.13
N LYS A 63 -12.18 -1.68 -17.35
CA LYS A 63 -12.27 -0.63 -18.37
C LYS A 63 -13.06 0.59 -17.86
N LYS A 64 -14.22 0.35 -17.24
CA LYS A 64 -15.03 1.42 -16.65
C LYS A 64 -14.31 2.16 -15.53
N LEU A 65 -13.58 1.43 -14.67
CA LEU A 65 -12.83 2.04 -13.57
C LEU A 65 -11.62 2.86 -14.08
N SER A 66 -10.92 2.38 -15.10
CA SER A 66 -9.78 3.10 -15.70
C SER A 66 -10.19 4.40 -16.39
N GLU A 67 -11.41 4.46 -16.94
CA GLU A 67 -11.95 5.68 -17.53
C GLU A 67 -12.40 6.69 -16.47
N LEU A 68 -12.89 6.22 -15.33
CA LEU A 68 -13.40 7.05 -14.23
C LEU A 68 -12.29 7.66 -13.36
N TRP A 69 -11.16 6.98 -13.21
CA TRP A 69 -10.09 7.40 -12.34
C TRP A 69 -8.75 7.43 -13.07
N LYS A 70 -8.19 8.63 -13.23
CA LYS A 70 -6.82 8.84 -13.70
C LYS A 70 -5.96 9.26 -12.52
N ALA A 71 -4.84 8.58 -12.32
CA ALA A 71 -3.90 8.90 -11.25
C ALA A 71 -3.37 10.33 -11.42
N PRO A 72 -3.39 11.17 -10.36
CA PRO A 72 -2.85 12.53 -10.43
C PRO A 72 -1.36 12.58 -10.73
N ILE A 73 -0.62 11.57 -10.27
CA ILE A 73 0.82 11.38 -10.51
C ILE A 73 1.01 9.93 -10.98
N PRO A 74 1.09 9.69 -12.29
CA PRO A 74 1.39 8.37 -12.84
C PRO A 74 2.78 7.92 -12.39
N ASP A 75 2.91 6.62 -12.10
CA ASP A 75 4.18 5.93 -11.78
C ASP A 75 4.97 6.53 -10.60
N TYR A 76 4.33 7.37 -9.78
CA TYR A 76 4.94 8.04 -8.63
C TYR A 76 6.23 8.81 -8.97
N ALA A 77 6.42 9.13 -10.25
CA ALA A 77 7.58 9.84 -10.77
C ALA A 77 7.30 11.35 -10.78
N PHE A 78 8.14 12.10 -10.10
CA PHE A 78 8.22 13.54 -10.29
C PHE A 78 9.01 13.83 -11.57
N SER A 79 8.60 14.83 -12.35
CA SER A 79 9.26 15.23 -13.60
C SER A 79 10.80 15.23 -13.47
N GLY A 80 11.48 14.32 -14.18
CA GLY A 80 12.94 14.17 -14.13
C GLY A 80 13.47 13.03 -13.24
N TRP A 81 12.58 12.22 -12.64
CA TRP A 81 12.91 11.01 -11.86
C TRP A 81 12.63 9.71 -12.63
N ASP A 82 12.37 9.83 -13.93
CA ASP A 82 11.77 8.80 -14.78
C ASP A 82 12.68 7.59 -15.05
N LYS A 83 13.95 7.59 -14.59
CA LYS A 83 14.91 6.52 -14.87
C LYS A 83 15.84 6.20 -13.70
N GLY A 84 16.03 4.90 -13.46
CA GLY A 84 17.01 4.34 -12.52
C GLY A 84 16.57 4.43 -11.06
N VAL A 85 17.56 4.48 -10.16
CA VAL A 85 17.37 4.48 -8.68
C VAL A 85 16.38 5.56 -8.19
N LYS A 86 16.24 6.66 -8.93
CA LYS A 86 15.33 7.75 -8.58
C LYS A 86 13.85 7.37 -8.64
N SER A 87 13.46 6.49 -9.57
CA SER A 87 12.07 6.01 -9.65
C SER A 87 11.69 5.26 -8.37
N TYR A 88 12.52 4.30 -7.94
CA TYR A 88 12.32 3.56 -6.68
C TYR A 88 12.21 4.45 -5.44
N ILE A 89 12.98 5.54 -5.39
CA ILE A 89 12.91 6.50 -4.27
C ILE A 89 11.53 7.19 -4.27
N GLY A 90 10.98 7.52 -5.44
CA GLY A 90 9.62 8.07 -5.57
C GLY A 90 8.56 7.15 -4.99
N TYR A 91 8.62 5.86 -5.29
CA TYR A 91 7.72 4.85 -4.73
C TYR A 91 7.80 4.75 -3.20
N ILE A 92 9.03 4.64 -2.66
CA ILE A 92 9.23 4.55 -1.20
C ILE A 92 8.73 5.83 -0.52
N PHE A 93 9.05 7.00 -1.07
CA PHE A 93 8.66 8.29 -0.50
C PHE A 93 7.15 8.49 -0.53
N SER A 94 6.49 8.15 -1.65
CA SER A 94 5.03 8.12 -1.77
C SER A 94 4.40 7.20 -0.72
N GLY A 95 4.95 5.99 -0.54
CA GLY A 95 4.49 5.05 0.48
C GLY A 95 4.57 5.61 1.91
N ILE A 96 5.68 6.29 2.25
CA ILE A 96 5.86 6.94 3.55
C ILE A 96 4.84 8.07 3.74
N ILE A 97 4.65 8.93 2.74
CA ILE A 97 3.68 10.03 2.80
C ILE A 97 2.26 9.49 2.95
N GLY A 98 1.88 8.48 2.15
CA GLY A 98 0.58 7.84 2.22
C GLY A 98 0.32 7.24 3.61
N ALA A 99 1.30 6.52 4.17
CA ALA A 99 1.19 5.97 5.52
C ALA A 99 1.04 7.06 6.58
N ALA A 100 1.85 8.13 6.51
CA ALA A 100 1.76 9.25 7.43
C ALA A 100 0.39 9.95 7.36
N LEU A 101 -0.17 10.11 6.16
CA LEU A 101 -1.49 10.68 5.95
C LEU A 101 -2.58 9.79 6.56
N VAL A 102 -2.54 8.48 6.32
CA VAL A 102 -3.51 7.53 6.89
C VAL A 102 -3.47 7.56 8.42
N ILE A 103 -2.27 7.58 9.02
CA ILE A 103 -2.09 7.68 10.47
C ILE A 103 -2.68 9.00 10.97
N GLY A 104 -2.33 10.12 10.33
CA GLY A 104 -2.82 11.46 10.70
C GLY A 104 -4.34 11.56 10.67
N VAL A 105 -4.96 11.09 9.59
CA VAL A 105 -6.43 11.06 9.44
C VAL A 105 -7.06 10.13 10.48
N SER A 106 -6.50 8.94 10.70
CA SER A 106 -7.00 7.99 11.70
C SER A 106 -6.95 8.57 13.12
N MET A 107 -5.87 9.27 13.46
CA MET A 107 -5.75 9.97 14.75
C MET A 107 -6.74 11.12 14.88
N LEU A 108 -6.96 11.88 13.81
CA LEU A 108 -7.91 13.00 13.80
C LEU A 108 -9.35 12.51 13.98
N ILE A 109 -9.74 11.45 13.27
CA ILE A 109 -11.02 10.77 13.45
C ILE A 109 -11.12 10.26 14.90
N GLY A 110 -10.11 9.55 15.39
CA GLY A 110 -10.08 9.05 16.76
C GLY A 110 -10.26 10.16 17.80
N LYS A 111 -9.63 11.32 17.60
CA LYS A 111 -9.77 12.49 18.50
C LYS A 111 -11.19 13.07 18.48
N ILE A 112 -11.82 13.15 17.31
CA ILE A 112 -13.22 13.62 17.18
C ILE A 112 -14.19 12.67 17.91
N PHE A 113 -14.00 11.36 17.76
CA PHE A 113 -14.85 10.37 18.43
C PHE A 113 -14.56 10.25 19.95
N ALA A 114 -13.29 10.31 20.36
CA ALA A 114 -12.90 10.25 21.77
C ALA A 114 -13.31 11.50 22.55
N GLY A 115 -13.29 12.68 21.92
CA GLY A 115 -13.76 13.93 22.52
C GLY A 115 -15.27 13.94 22.84
N LYS A 116 -16.04 12.99 22.26
CA LYS A 116 -17.48 12.86 22.49
C LYS A 116 -17.84 11.99 23.71
N ASN A 117 -16.90 11.19 24.22
CA ASN A 117 -17.10 10.29 25.37
C ASN A 117 -16.58 10.85 26.70
N GLY A 118 -16.00 12.06 26.72
CA GLY A 118 -15.45 12.71 27.92
C GLY A 118 -16.37 13.71 28.63
N ASN A 119 -17.57 13.95 28.10
CA ASN A 119 -18.59 14.84 28.69
C ASN A 119 -19.87 14.07 29.03
N SER A 120 -19.76 13.04 29.88
CA SER A 120 -20.91 12.39 30.54
C SER A 120 -20.56 12.07 31.98
#